data_AF-A0A941W0X5-F1
#
_entry.id   AF-A0A941W0X5-F1
#
_cell.length_a   1.000
_cell.length_b   1.000
_cell.length_c   1.000
_cell.angle_alpha   90.00
_cell.angle_beta   90.00
_cell.angle_gamma   90.00
#
_symmetry.space_group_name_H-M   'P 1'
#
loop_
_entity.id
_entity.type
_entity.pdbx_description
1 polymer ?
#
loop_
_entity_poly.entity_id
_entity_poly.type
_entity_poly.pdbx_seq_one_letter_code
_entity_poly.pdbx_strand_id
1 'polypeptide(L)'
;MDELVEIVKSLGRIYDEENIRVDIDFDPNDGITIVKFQDKNTGKNTIIINSNNKTISGIDTTKFWLPDYSNTQKANKRVLRFLEGKGYVLTSITYRKL
;
A
#
# COMPACT_ATOMS: atom_id res chain seq x y z
N MET A 1 -10.16 -2.84 16.28
CA MET A 1 -10.14 -1.41 15.95
C MET A 1 -8.73 -0.85 16.04
N ASP A 2 -7.99 -1.15 17.12
CA ASP A 2 -6.62 -0.66 17.35
C ASP A 2 -5.63 -1.07 16.25
N GLU A 3 -5.72 -2.30 15.74
CA GLU A 3 -4.85 -2.79 14.65
C GLU A 3 -5.03 -1.97 13.35
N LEU A 4 -6.28 -1.64 12.98
CA LEU A 4 -6.55 -0.89 11.76
C LEU A 4 -6.03 0.55 11.86
N VAL A 5 -6.21 1.19 13.02
CA VAL A 5 -5.69 2.54 13.28
C VAL A 5 -4.17 2.55 13.24
N GLU A 6 -3.52 1.53 13.82
CA GLU A 6 -2.07 1.37 13.77
C GLU A 6 -1.57 1.18 12.32
N ILE A 7 -2.28 0.37 11.53
CA ILE A 7 -1.99 0.18 10.11
C ILE A 7 -2.08 1.51 9.36
N VAL A 8 -3.19 2.24 9.46
CA VAL A 8 -3.38 3.53 8.78
C VAL A 8 -2.29 4.54 9.14
N LYS A 9 -1.95 4.67 10.43
CA LYS A 9 -0.85 5.55 10.88
C LYS A 9 0.49 5.12 10.30
N SER A 10 0.76 3.82 10.28
CA SER A 10 2.01 3.27 9.76
C SER A 10 2.14 3.48 8.25
N LEU A 11 1.03 3.32 7.49
CA LEU A 11 0.98 3.61 6.07
C LEU A 11 1.33 5.08 5.80
N GLY A 12 0.65 6.01 6.48
CA GLY A 12 0.93 7.45 6.36
C GLY A 12 2.40 7.77 6.61
N ARG A 13 2.98 7.23 7.70
CA ARG A 13 4.40 7.43 8.03
C ARG A 13 5.34 6.86 6.96
N ILE A 14 5.11 5.63 6.48
CA ILE A 14 6.01 4.98 5.50
C ILE A 14 6.07 5.80 4.21
N TYR A 15 4.95 6.34 3.74
CA TYR A 15 4.93 7.18 2.53
C TYR A 15 5.53 8.57 2.77
N ASP A 16 5.26 9.18 3.92
CA ASP A 16 5.81 10.49 4.29
C ASP A 16 7.35 10.48 4.36
N GLU A 17 7.95 9.43 4.93
CA GLU A 17 9.41 9.26 4.98
C GLU A 17 10.07 9.18 3.59
N GLU A 18 9.31 8.79 2.55
CA GLU A 18 9.77 8.76 1.17
C GLU A 18 9.33 10.00 0.37
N ASN A 19 8.82 11.04 1.05
CA ASN A 19 8.27 12.27 0.47
C ASN A 19 7.08 12.04 -0.48
N ILE A 20 6.19 11.10 -0.13
CA ILE A 20 4.99 10.78 -0.91
C ILE A 20 3.76 11.16 -0.11
N ARG A 21 2.95 12.05 -0.69
CA ARG A 21 1.63 12.36 -0.15
C ARG A 21 0.65 11.27 -0.55
N VAL A 22 -0.07 10.74 0.44
CA VAL A 22 -1.14 9.76 0.28
C VAL A 22 -2.46 10.30 0.79
N ASP A 23 -3.54 9.90 0.11
CA ASP A 23 -4.89 9.97 0.63
C ASP A 23 -5.30 8.55 1.06
N ILE A 24 -5.70 8.39 2.32
CA ILE A 24 -6.08 7.09 2.90
C ILE A 24 -7.55 7.14 3.28
N ASP A 25 -8.37 6.37 2.55
CA ASP A 25 -9.77 6.13 2.89
C ASP A 25 -9.85 4.78 3.61
N PHE A 26 -10.53 4.70 4.76
CA PHE A 26 -10.72 3.44 5.47
C PHE A 26 -12.12 3.38 6.12
N ASP A 27 -12.77 2.23 6.05
CA ASP A 27 -14.00 1.95 6.78
C ASP A 27 -13.79 0.72 7.69
N PRO A 28 -13.88 0.89 9.03
CA PRO A 28 -13.71 -0.23 9.95
C PRO A 28 -14.82 -1.30 9.83
N ASN A 29 -15.96 -0.99 9.20
CA ASN A 29 -17.08 -1.92 9.05
C ASN A 29 -16.92 -2.85 7.84
N ASP A 30 -16.35 -2.37 6.74
CA ASP A 30 -16.12 -3.17 5.53
C ASP A 30 -14.73 -3.84 5.54
N GLY A 31 -13.82 -3.40 6.41
CA GLY A 31 -12.47 -3.94 6.54
C GLY A 31 -11.55 -3.55 5.38
N ILE A 32 -11.91 -2.52 4.60
CA ILE A 32 -11.18 -2.05 3.44
C ILE A 32 -10.45 -0.74 3.78
N THR A 33 -9.17 -0.71 3.42
CA THR A 33 -8.35 0.51 3.40
C THR A 33 -7.84 0.74 1.99
N ILE A 34 -8.10 1.93 1.46
CA ILE A 34 -7.68 2.35 0.13
C ILE A 34 -6.63 3.46 0.29
N VAL A 35 -5.44 3.21 -0.23
CA VAL A 35 -4.34 4.19 -0.24
C VAL A 35 -4.17 4.69 -1.67
N LYS A 36 -4.36 5.99 -1.88
CA LYS A 36 -4.20 6.65 -3.18
C LYS A 36 -3.00 7.58 -3.13
N PHE A 37 -2.16 7.53 -4.15
CA PHE A 37 -1.05 8.47 -4.31
C PHE A 37 -0.70 8.64 -5.78
N GLN A 38 0.04 9.70 -6.09
CA GLN A 38 0.49 9.98 -7.44
C GLN A 38 2.01 9.82 -7.51
N ASP A 39 2.45 8.91 -8.38
CA ASP A 39 3.85 8.82 -8.78
C ASP A 39 4.06 9.74 -10.00
N LYS A 40 5.17 10.49 -10.01
CA LYS A 40 5.56 11.34 -11.14
C LYS A 40 5.72 10.54 -12.44
N ASN A 41 6.06 9.25 -12.35
CA ASN A 41 6.40 8.38 -13.47
C ASN A 41 5.29 7.40 -13.87
N THR A 42 4.39 7.02 -12.95
CA THR A 42 3.36 5.98 -13.21
C THR A 42 1.91 6.45 -13.08
N GLY A 43 1.68 7.71 -12.71
CA GLY A 43 0.35 8.30 -12.59
C GLY A 43 -0.32 8.02 -11.24
N LYS A 44 -1.66 7.96 -11.22
CA LYS A 44 -2.43 7.66 -10.00
C LYS A 44 -2.31 6.17 -9.67
N ASN A 45 -1.80 5.87 -8.48
CA ASN A 45 -1.68 4.53 -7.94
C ASN A 45 -2.71 4.35 -6.82
N THR A 46 -3.25 3.15 -6.72
CA THR A 46 -4.21 2.75 -5.70
C THR A 46 -3.79 1.42 -5.11
N ILE A 47 -3.62 1.37 -3.80
CA ILE A 47 -3.40 0.14 -3.05
C ILE A 47 -4.67 -0.14 -2.25
N ILE A 48 -5.09 -1.40 -2.26
CA ILE A 48 -6.25 -1.86 -1.49
C ILE A 48 -5.77 -2.89 -0.49
N ILE A 49 -6.08 -2.65 0.78
CA ILE A 49 -5.77 -3.53 1.90
C ILE A 49 -7.11 -4.02 2.45
N ASN A 50 -7.30 -5.32 2.51
CA ASN A 50 -8.49 -5.95 3.07
C ASN A 50 -8.10 -6.68 4.36
N SER A 51 -8.55 -6.15 5.49
CA SER A 51 -8.27 -6.69 6.83
C SER A 51 -9.11 -7.93 7.16
N ASN A 52 -10.25 -8.16 6.50
CA ASN A 52 -11.11 -9.31 6.76
C ASN A 52 -10.46 -10.62 6.31
N ASN A 53 -9.79 -10.61 5.15
CA ASN A 53 -9.08 -11.76 4.61
C ASN A 53 -7.55 -11.59 4.59
N LYS A 54 -7.06 -10.48 5.18
CA LYS A 54 -5.64 -10.11 5.23
C LYS A 54 -4.96 -10.14 3.87
N THR A 55 -5.52 -9.41 2.89
CA THR A 55 -4.95 -9.30 1.55
C THR A 55 -4.54 -7.88 1.18
N ILE A 56 -3.55 -7.78 0.29
CA ILE A 56 -3.05 -6.53 -0.28
C ILE A 56 -3.16 -6.65 -1.79
N SER A 57 -3.51 -5.57 -2.48
CA SER A 57 -3.49 -5.50 -3.95
C SER A 57 -3.08 -4.11 -4.45
N GLY A 58 -2.71 -3.99 -5.72
CA GLY A 58 -2.31 -2.71 -6.32
C GLY A 58 -0.84 -2.30 -6.13
N ILE A 59 0.00 -3.18 -5.57
CA ILE A 59 1.46 -2.99 -5.50
C ILE A 59 2.14 -3.75 -6.64
N ASP A 60 2.80 -3.03 -7.54
CA ASP A 60 3.68 -3.62 -8.56
C ASP A 60 5.04 -4.01 -7.93
N THR A 61 5.24 -5.31 -7.74
CA THR A 61 6.49 -5.88 -7.20
C THR A 61 7.50 -6.27 -8.27
N THR A 62 7.14 -6.16 -9.57
CA THR A 62 8.02 -6.53 -10.70
C THR A 62 9.23 -5.62 -10.85
N LYS A 63 9.39 -4.63 -9.97
CA LYS A 63 10.55 -3.72 -9.99
C LYS A 63 11.34 -3.78 -8.70
N PHE A 64 11.01 -4.70 -7.81
CA PHE A 64 11.66 -4.86 -6.51
C PHE A 64 13.06 -5.49 -6.60
N TRP A 65 13.59 -5.74 -7.78
CA TRP A 65 14.97 -6.20 -7.99
C TRP A 65 15.91 -5.14 -8.59
N LEU A 66 15.40 -3.96 -8.95
CA LEU A 66 16.21 -2.91 -9.56
C LEU A 66 17.06 -2.19 -8.49
N PRO A 67 18.34 -1.85 -8.78
CA PRO A 67 19.21 -1.15 -7.83
C PRO A 67 18.75 0.28 -7.53
N ASP A 68 18.15 0.96 -8.52
CA ASP A 68 17.71 2.34 -8.41
C ASP A 68 16.20 2.44 -8.18
N TYR A 69 15.75 2.15 -6.95
CA TYR A 69 14.33 2.27 -6.61
C TYR A 69 13.87 3.72 -6.63
N SER A 70 12.73 3.98 -7.28
CA SER A 70 11.96 5.21 -7.04
C SER A 70 11.48 5.25 -5.58
N ASN A 71 11.21 6.44 -5.05
CA ASN A 71 10.65 6.61 -3.71
C ASN A 71 9.37 5.77 -3.52
N THR A 72 8.53 5.69 -4.55
CA THR A 72 7.31 4.86 -4.55
C THR A 72 7.63 3.38 -4.37
N GLN A 73 8.66 2.87 -5.05
CA GLN A 73 9.07 1.47 -4.92
C GLN A 73 9.64 1.19 -3.54
N LYS A 74 10.41 2.13 -2.95
CA LYS A 74 10.90 2.03 -1.57
C LYS A 74 9.74 1.99 -0.58
N ALA A 75 8.78 2.92 -0.69
CA ALA A 75 7.60 2.97 0.16
C ALA A 75 6.77 1.69 0.03
N ASN A 76 6.44 1.26 -1.20
CA ASN A 76 5.64 0.06 -1.45
C ASN A 76 6.31 -1.21 -0.89
N LYS A 77 7.64 -1.32 -1.01
CA LYS A 77 8.39 -2.46 -0.44
C LYS A 77 8.32 -2.46 1.09
N ARG A 78 8.36 -1.29 1.73
CA ARG A 78 8.23 -1.14 3.19
C ARG A 78 6.80 -1.43 3.66
N VAL A 79 5.79 -0.93 2.94
CA VAL A 79 4.38 -1.25 3.18
C VAL A 79 4.13 -2.75 3.10
N LEU A 80 4.61 -3.39 2.02
CA LEU A 80 4.43 -4.82 1.84
C LEU A 80 5.03 -5.61 3.00
N ARG A 81 6.30 -5.35 3.36
CA ARG A 81 6.96 -6.03 4.49
C ARG A 81 6.27 -5.80 5.83
N PHE A 82 5.80 -4.57 6.07
CA PHE A 82 5.06 -4.23 7.28
C PHE A 82 3.77 -5.03 7.40
N LEU A 83 2.99 -5.12 6.32
CA LEU A 83 1.73 -5.84 6.29
C LEU A 83 1.94 -7.37 6.30
N GLU A 84 2.96 -7.89 5.60
CA GLU A 84 3.38 -9.30 5.69
C GLU A 84 3.74 -9.69 7.12
N GLY A 85 4.42 -8.81 7.87
CA GLY A 85 4.70 -8.99 9.30
C GLY A 85 3.45 -9.07 10.18
N LYS A 86 2.30 -8.58 9.70
CA LYS A 86 0.98 -8.69 10.36
C LYS A 86 0.10 -9.83 9.80
N GLY A 87 0.67 -10.66 8.92
CA GLY A 87 0.01 -11.81 8.31
C GLY A 87 -0.82 -11.49 7.07
N TYR A 88 -0.57 -10.34 6.41
CA TYR A 88 -1.20 -10.02 5.14
C TYR A 88 -0.45 -10.65 3.96
N VAL A 89 -1.17 -10.98 2.90
CA VAL A 89 -0.60 -11.57 1.69
C VAL A 89 -0.90 -10.70 0.47
N LEU A 90 0.13 -10.45 -0.35
CA LEU A 90 -0.05 -9.79 -1.63
C LEU A 90 -0.82 -10.71 -2.58
N THR A 91 -1.95 -10.21 -3.08
CA THR A 91 -2.71 -10.84 -4.16
C THR A 91 -2.35 -10.17 -5.48
N SER A 92 -2.19 -10.97 -6.52
CA SER A 92 -1.85 -10.52 -7.88
C SER A 92 -3.02 -9.83 -8.60
N ILE A 93 -4.05 -9.39 -7.88
CA ILE A 93 -5.20 -8.69 -8.46
C ILE A 93 -4.74 -7.32 -8.91
N THR A 94 -4.33 -7.24 -10.17
CA THR A 94 -4.04 -5.98 -10.85
C THR A 94 -5.39 -5.51 -11.40
N TYR A 95 -6.01 -4.51 -10.77
CA TYR A 95 -7.22 -3.91 -11.32
C TYR A 95 -6.85 -3.27 -12.67
N ARG A 96 -7.21 -3.94 -13.77
CA ARG A 96 -7.11 -3.35 -15.11
C ARG A 96 -8.01 -2.12 -15.13
N LYS A 97 -7.43 -1.00 -15.55
CA LYS A 97 -8.17 0.22 -15.89
C LYS A 97 -9.23 -0.17 -16.93
N LEU A 98 -10.50 -0.01 -16.59
CA LEU A 98 -11.59 -0.01 -17.57
C LEU A 98 -11.46 1.25 -18.45
#